data_AF-A0A1N6AMK7-F1
#
_entry.id   AF-A0A1N6AMK7-F1
#
_cell.length_a   1.000
_cell.length_b   1.000
_cell.length_c   1.000
_cell.angle_alpha   90.00
_cell.angle_beta   90.00
_cell.angle_gamma   90.00
#
_symmetry.space_group_name_H-M   'P 1'
#
loop_
_entity.id
_entity.type
_entity.pdbx_description
1 polymer ?
#
loop_
_entity_poly.entity_id
_entity_poly.type
_entity_poly.pdbx_seq_one_letter_code
_entity_poly.pdbx_strand_id
1 'polypeptide(L)'
;MQTHRAVDALPLPDDWPGTWWAPQDSTLAWLTSRRSPHTRRAYLRDLGHYLTWLRSVGRDPLQVTRSDVDTYVALLQRHTPPPSPASFNRRLAALSSWYRYLIDADITARNPVAAVQRTPVNRDYSATVGLTVAEVRAFLRAADAAVDRWGYGSPMRRTAERDRMLVTMLATLGLRVSEATGLNISDLRHNAGHLAWRQPCPVTPGGARDDRPPVSPGS
;
A
#
# COMPACT_ATOMS: atom_id res chain seq x y z
N MET A 1 -0.11 10.63 -22.89
CA MET A 1 -0.64 9.44 -23.58
C MET A 1 0.09 8.18 -23.09
N GLN A 2 0.03 7.88 -21.78
CA GLN A 2 0.78 6.78 -21.14
C GLN A 2 0.02 6.11 -19.98
N THR A 3 -1.25 6.48 -19.79
CA THR A 3 -2.14 5.98 -18.71
C THR A 3 -2.94 4.75 -19.10
N HIS A 4 -2.92 4.34 -20.37
CA HIS A 4 -3.74 3.24 -20.89
C HIS A 4 -3.23 1.85 -20.45
N ARG A 5 -1.91 1.69 -20.27
CA ARG A 5 -1.29 0.36 -20.10
C ARG A 5 -1.39 -0.26 -18.71
N ALA A 6 -1.83 0.50 -17.70
CA ALA A 6 -2.07 -0.02 -16.35
C ALA A 6 -3.54 -0.46 -16.14
N VAL A 7 -4.43 -0.09 -17.08
CA VAL A 7 -5.86 -0.42 -17.08
C VAL A 7 -6.11 -1.77 -17.77
N ASP A 8 -5.27 -2.13 -18.74
CA ASP A 8 -5.32 -3.41 -19.48
C ASP A 8 -5.02 -4.66 -18.62
N ALA A 9 -4.61 -4.50 -17.35
CA ALA A 9 -4.32 -5.58 -16.41
C ALA A 9 -5.42 -5.75 -15.33
N LEU A 10 -6.62 -5.24 -15.59
CA LEU A 10 -7.80 -5.51 -14.77
C LEU A 10 -8.29 -6.95 -15.05
N PRO A 11 -8.31 -7.85 -14.06
CA PRO A 11 -8.89 -9.18 -14.22
C PRO A 11 -10.40 -9.08 -13.98
N LEU A 12 -11.10 -8.25 -14.75
CA LEU A 12 -12.55 -8.25 -14.73
C LEU A 12 -12.97 -9.18 -15.89
N PRO A 13 -13.65 -10.30 -15.63
CA PRO A 13 -13.97 -11.27 -16.68
C PRO A 13 -14.79 -10.61 -17.81
N ASP A 14 -14.30 -10.73 -19.04
CA ASP A 14 -14.89 -10.16 -20.26
C ASP A 14 -16.29 -10.75 -20.59
N ASP A 15 -16.67 -11.86 -19.94
CA ASP A 15 -17.84 -12.69 -20.25
C ASP A 15 -19.08 -12.42 -19.39
N TRP A 16 -19.13 -11.26 -18.72
CA TRP A 16 -20.24 -10.94 -17.81
C TRP A 16 -21.51 -10.55 -18.60
N PRO A 17 -22.69 -11.16 -18.35
CA PRO A 17 -23.90 -10.84 -19.08
C PRO A 17 -24.30 -9.37 -18.90
N GLY A 18 -24.43 -8.66 -20.02
CA GLY A 18 -24.46 -7.20 -20.17
C GLY A 18 -25.63 -6.42 -19.54
N THR A 19 -26.24 -6.91 -18.46
CA THR A 19 -27.32 -6.22 -17.72
C THR A 19 -27.00 -5.99 -16.24
N TRP A 20 -25.89 -6.51 -15.73
CA TRP A 20 -25.55 -6.49 -14.29
C TRP A 20 -24.47 -5.46 -13.93
N TRP A 21 -24.05 -4.65 -14.89
CA TRP A 21 -22.92 -3.76 -14.72
C TRP A 21 -23.22 -2.35 -15.25
N ALA A 22 -23.88 -1.54 -14.42
CA ALA A 22 -24.07 -0.12 -14.69
C ALA A 22 -22.84 0.78 -14.35
N PRO A 23 -21.92 0.45 -13.40
CA PRO A 23 -20.88 1.42 -13.00
C PRO A 23 -19.42 1.04 -13.32
N GLN A 24 -19.05 0.47 -14.50
CA GLN A 24 -17.61 0.19 -14.75
C GLN A 24 -16.82 1.46 -14.92
N ASP A 25 -17.36 2.38 -15.69
CA ASP A 25 -16.78 3.70 -15.89
C ASP A 25 -16.65 4.43 -14.55
N SER A 26 -17.69 4.36 -13.71
CA SER A 26 -17.69 4.94 -12.37
C SER A 26 -16.69 4.25 -11.43
N THR A 27 -16.51 2.94 -11.54
CA THR A 27 -15.52 2.18 -10.74
C THR A 27 -14.10 2.51 -11.18
N LEU A 28 -13.86 2.63 -12.48
CA LEU A 28 -12.58 3.04 -13.03
C LEU A 28 -12.25 4.49 -12.66
N ALA A 29 -13.21 5.41 -12.79
CA ALA A 29 -13.08 6.80 -12.36
C ALA A 29 -12.83 6.90 -10.83
N TRP A 30 -13.52 6.09 -10.03
CA TRP A 30 -13.27 5.99 -8.60
C TRP A 30 -11.85 5.52 -8.28
N LEU A 31 -11.33 4.51 -8.99
CA LEU A 31 -9.96 4.02 -8.79
C LEU A 31 -8.93 5.06 -9.22
N THR A 32 -9.11 5.71 -10.36
CA THR A 32 -8.18 6.73 -10.87
C THR A 32 -8.13 7.97 -9.97
N SER A 33 -9.24 8.32 -9.31
CA SER A 33 -9.29 9.41 -8.31
C SER A 33 -8.38 9.20 -7.09
N ARG A 34 -7.93 7.96 -6.81
CA ARG A 34 -7.06 7.68 -5.64
C ARG A 34 -5.63 8.11 -5.92
N ARG A 35 -5.02 8.93 -5.07
CA ARG A 35 -3.66 9.46 -5.29
C ARG A 35 -2.55 8.41 -5.21
N SER A 36 -2.66 7.44 -4.30
CA SER A 36 -1.61 6.45 -4.04
C SER A 36 -1.77 5.20 -4.91
N PRO A 37 -0.74 4.80 -5.71
CA PRO A 37 -0.76 3.55 -6.46
C PRO A 37 -0.91 2.31 -5.57
N HIS A 38 -0.37 2.35 -4.35
CA HIS A 38 -0.55 1.28 -3.38
C HIS A 38 -2.01 1.19 -2.92
N THR A 39 -2.64 2.33 -2.64
CA THR A 39 -4.07 2.37 -2.27
C THR A 39 -4.95 1.89 -3.41
N ARG A 40 -4.67 2.30 -4.66
CA ARG A 40 -5.38 1.81 -5.86
C ARG A 40 -5.36 0.29 -5.95
N ARG A 41 -4.18 -0.33 -5.88
CA ARG A 41 -4.02 -1.79 -5.96
C ARG A 41 -4.74 -2.51 -4.82
N ALA A 42 -4.59 -2.02 -3.60
CA ALA A 42 -5.26 -2.61 -2.44
C ALA A 42 -6.78 -2.53 -2.60
N TYR A 43 -7.32 -1.36 -2.97
CA TYR A 43 -8.75 -1.14 -3.14
C TYR A 43 -9.34 -1.93 -4.30
N LEU A 44 -8.62 -2.01 -5.43
CA LEU A 44 -9.02 -2.83 -6.57
C LEU A 44 -9.16 -4.30 -6.18
N ARG A 45 -8.15 -4.87 -5.53
CA ARG A 45 -8.20 -6.27 -5.07
C ARG A 45 -9.34 -6.48 -4.07
N ASP A 46 -9.44 -5.58 -3.09
CA ASP A 46 -10.42 -5.68 -2.01
C ASP A 46 -11.86 -5.58 -2.56
N LEU A 47 -12.10 -4.69 -3.54
CA LEU A 47 -13.38 -4.57 -4.28
C LEU A 47 -13.64 -5.78 -5.19
N GLY A 48 -12.63 -6.22 -5.95
CA GLY A 48 -12.76 -7.36 -6.86
C GLY A 48 -13.24 -8.60 -6.14
N HIS A 49 -12.64 -8.93 -4.99
CA HIS A 49 -13.09 -10.06 -4.19
C HIS A 49 -14.54 -9.93 -3.68
N TYR A 50 -15.00 -8.71 -3.40
CA TYR A 50 -16.39 -8.48 -2.96
C TYR A 50 -17.38 -8.66 -4.11
N LEU A 51 -17.06 -8.12 -5.29
CA LEU A 51 -17.90 -8.27 -6.48
C LEU A 51 -17.95 -9.72 -6.97
N THR A 52 -16.84 -10.46 -6.90
CA THR A 52 -16.83 -11.91 -7.16
C THR A 52 -17.75 -12.66 -6.20
N TRP A 53 -17.72 -12.31 -4.91
CA TRP A 53 -18.63 -12.91 -3.94
C TRP A 53 -20.09 -12.58 -4.25
N LEU A 54 -20.41 -11.32 -4.55
CA LEU A 54 -21.77 -10.92 -4.95
C LEU A 54 -22.27 -11.70 -6.17
N ARG A 55 -21.42 -11.93 -7.19
CA ARG A 55 -21.74 -12.82 -8.33
C ARG A 55 -22.07 -14.23 -7.86
N SER A 56 -21.26 -14.79 -6.96
CA SER A 56 -21.46 -16.17 -6.49
C SER A 56 -22.80 -16.36 -5.75
N VAL A 57 -23.34 -15.30 -5.16
CA VAL A 57 -24.65 -15.32 -4.48
C VAL A 57 -25.78 -14.69 -5.31
N GLY A 58 -25.52 -14.35 -6.58
CA GLY A 58 -26.52 -13.77 -7.49
C GLY A 58 -27.05 -12.39 -7.06
N ARG A 59 -26.22 -11.57 -6.40
CA ARG A 59 -26.63 -10.25 -5.91
C ARG A 59 -26.06 -9.12 -6.77
N ASP A 60 -26.95 -8.20 -7.17
CA ASP A 60 -26.58 -6.95 -7.80
C ASP A 60 -25.93 -6.02 -6.76
N PRO A 61 -24.70 -5.52 -7.01
CA PRO A 61 -24.03 -4.55 -6.15
C PRO A 61 -24.86 -3.31 -5.80
N LEU A 62 -25.76 -2.85 -6.67
CA LEU A 62 -26.61 -1.69 -6.44
C LEU A 62 -27.82 -1.99 -5.54
N GLN A 63 -28.21 -3.27 -5.44
CA GLN A 63 -29.35 -3.73 -4.63
C GLN A 63 -28.93 -4.37 -3.30
N VAL A 64 -27.64 -4.39 -2.99
CA VAL A 64 -27.10 -4.93 -1.74
C VAL A 64 -27.80 -4.33 -0.53
N THR A 65 -28.19 -5.20 0.39
CA THR A 65 -28.78 -4.85 1.68
C THR A 65 -27.74 -4.94 2.80
N ARG A 66 -28.10 -4.45 3.99
CA ARG A 66 -27.27 -4.62 5.18
C ARG A 66 -27.02 -6.08 5.52
N SER A 67 -28.04 -6.93 5.38
CA SER A 67 -27.95 -8.37 5.66
C SER A 67 -26.94 -9.08 4.74
N ASP A 68 -26.88 -8.68 3.46
CA ASP A 68 -25.87 -9.20 2.54
C ASP A 68 -24.45 -8.82 2.99
N VAL A 69 -24.26 -7.58 3.45
CA VAL A 69 -22.95 -7.13 3.96
C VAL A 69 -22.56 -7.86 5.25
N ASP A 70 -23.50 -8.11 6.16
CA ASP A 70 -23.24 -8.89 7.37
C ASP A 70 -22.85 -10.34 7.02
N THR A 71 -23.48 -10.92 6.00
CA THR A 71 -23.11 -12.24 5.44
C THR A 71 -21.69 -12.24 4.87
N TYR A 72 -21.34 -11.19 4.11
CA TYR A 72 -19.97 -11.03 3.60
C TYR A 72 -18.95 -10.90 4.72
N VAL A 73 -19.24 -10.11 5.74
CA VAL A 73 -18.37 -9.93 6.91
C VAL A 73 -18.16 -11.26 7.64
N ALA A 74 -19.21 -12.04 7.85
CA ALA A 74 -19.11 -13.36 8.45
C ALA A 74 -18.25 -14.31 7.61
N LEU A 75 -18.39 -14.26 6.27
CA LEU A 75 -17.52 -15.00 5.36
C LEU A 75 -16.05 -14.60 5.54
N LEU A 76 -15.76 -13.29 5.57
CA LEU A 76 -14.40 -12.77 5.75
C LEU A 76 -13.72 -13.29 7.01
N GLN A 77 -14.47 -13.36 8.11
CA GLN A 77 -13.96 -13.83 9.40
C GLN A 77 -13.69 -15.35 9.43
N ARG A 78 -14.34 -16.12 8.53
CA ARG A 78 -14.15 -17.58 8.40
C ARG A 78 -12.96 -17.96 7.51
N HIS A 79 -12.29 -17.02 6.86
CA HIS A 79 -11.06 -17.31 6.12
C HIS A 79 -10.02 -17.94 7.05
N THR A 80 -9.20 -18.84 6.49
CA THR A 80 -8.10 -19.49 7.21
C THR A 80 -6.77 -19.17 6.53
N PRO A 81 -5.87 -18.39 7.16
CA PRO A 81 -6.09 -17.63 8.39
C PRO A 81 -7.07 -16.47 8.19
N PRO A 82 -7.74 -15.98 9.26
CA PRO A 82 -8.61 -14.82 9.16
C PRO A 82 -7.78 -13.56 8.81
N PRO A 83 -8.37 -12.58 8.11
CA PRO A 83 -7.68 -11.34 7.82
C PRO A 83 -7.31 -10.61 9.12
N SER A 84 -6.14 -10.00 9.16
CA SER A 84 -5.76 -9.13 10.28
C SER A 84 -6.79 -7.99 10.46
N PRO A 85 -6.99 -7.46 11.69
CA PRO A 85 -7.92 -6.35 11.94
C PRO A 85 -7.70 -5.14 11.00
N ALA A 86 -6.44 -4.82 10.71
CA ALA A 86 -6.07 -3.76 9.77
C ALA A 86 -6.50 -4.09 8.33
N SER A 87 -6.30 -5.34 7.88
CA SER A 87 -6.73 -5.79 6.55
C SER A 87 -8.25 -5.82 6.42
N PHE A 88 -8.95 -6.30 7.45
CA PHE A 88 -10.41 -6.32 7.52
C PHE A 88 -10.99 -4.90 7.42
N ASN A 89 -10.49 -3.97 8.24
CA ASN A 89 -10.92 -2.57 8.19
C ASN A 89 -10.59 -1.88 6.87
N ARG A 90 -9.43 -2.15 6.27
CA ARG A 90 -9.08 -1.61 4.95
C ARG A 90 -10.08 -2.09 3.89
N ARG A 91 -10.46 -3.36 3.92
CA ARG A 91 -11.42 -3.93 2.99
C ARG A 91 -12.78 -3.24 3.11
N LEU A 92 -13.31 -3.11 4.33
CA LEU A 92 -14.55 -2.36 4.58
C LEU A 92 -14.45 -0.88 4.17
N ALA A 93 -13.29 -0.24 4.39
CA ALA A 93 -13.05 1.13 3.96
C ALA A 93 -13.05 1.27 2.44
N ALA A 94 -12.48 0.31 1.70
CA ALA A 94 -12.52 0.29 0.24
C ALA A 94 -13.96 0.20 -0.27
N LEU A 95 -14.76 -0.74 0.27
CA LEU A 95 -16.16 -0.90 -0.13
C LEU A 95 -17.00 0.34 0.20
N SER A 96 -16.88 0.86 1.43
CA SER A 96 -17.58 2.07 1.84
C SER A 96 -17.16 3.31 1.03
N SER A 97 -15.90 3.38 0.60
CA SER A 97 -15.39 4.42 -0.30
C SER A 97 -15.91 4.29 -1.72
N TRP A 98 -16.12 3.08 -2.22
CA TRP A 98 -16.71 2.83 -3.52
C TRP A 98 -18.19 3.20 -3.54
N TYR A 99 -18.98 2.71 -2.57
CA TYR A 99 -20.40 3.07 -2.45
C TYR A 99 -20.63 4.57 -2.27
N ARG A 100 -19.78 5.29 -1.52
CA ARG A 100 -19.86 6.75 -1.44
C ARG A 100 -19.69 7.42 -2.79
N TYR A 101 -18.71 6.97 -3.58
CA TYR A 101 -18.53 7.51 -4.92
C TYR A 101 -19.72 7.22 -5.83
N LEU A 102 -20.34 6.04 -5.71
CA LEU A 102 -21.56 5.73 -6.46
C LEU A 102 -22.74 6.62 -6.03
N ILE A 103 -22.83 6.99 -4.75
CA ILE A 103 -23.81 7.97 -4.26
C ILE A 103 -23.51 9.35 -4.85
N ASP A 104 -22.26 9.79 -4.79
CA ASP A 104 -21.82 11.08 -5.35
C ASP A 104 -22.04 11.17 -6.88
N ALA A 105 -22.13 10.02 -7.56
CA ALA A 105 -22.42 9.90 -8.98
C ALA A 105 -23.91 9.62 -9.28
N ASP A 106 -24.80 9.72 -8.30
CA ASP A 106 -26.25 9.46 -8.42
C ASP A 106 -26.63 8.04 -8.91
N ILE A 107 -25.74 7.06 -8.72
CA ILE A 107 -25.94 5.67 -9.16
C ILE A 107 -26.65 4.82 -8.08
N THR A 108 -26.47 5.16 -6.81
CA THR A 108 -27.14 4.48 -5.69
C THR A 108 -27.47 5.47 -4.59
N ALA A 109 -28.57 5.24 -3.87
CA ALA A 109 -29.01 6.13 -2.80
C ALA A 109 -28.39 5.80 -1.43
N ARG A 110 -27.75 4.63 -1.27
CA ARG A 110 -27.32 4.14 0.05
C ARG A 110 -25.98 3.45 0.03
N ASN A 111 -25.27 3.55 1.15
CA ASN A 111 -24.05 2.81 1.41
C ASN A 111 -24.36 1.66 2.40
N PRO A 112 -24.51 0.41 1.94
CA PRO A 112 -24.86 -0.71 2.80
C PRO A 112 -23.75 -1.08 3.79
N VAL A 113 -22.52 -0.58 3.56
CA VAL A 113 -21.33 -0.85 4.40
C VAL A 113 -21.13 0.24 5.47
N ALA A 114 -21.88 1.34 5.43
CA ALA A 114 -21.63 2.50 6.29
C ALA A 114 -21.73 2.20 7.80
N ALA A 115 -22.69 1.38 8.19
CA ALA A 115 -22.97 1.07 9.60
C ALA A 115 -22.35 -0.27 10.07
N VAL A 116 -21.44 -0.85 9.28
CA VAL A 116 -20.71 -2.07 9.67
C VAL A 116 -19.66 -1.73 10.72
N GLN A 117 -19.66 -2.48 11.81
CA GLN A 117 -18.70 -2.29 12.90
C GLN A 117 -17.28 -2.63 12.42
N ARG A 118 -16.34 -1.74 12.73
CA ARG A 118 -14.91 -1.92 12.42
C ARG A 118 -14.22 -2.56 13.60
N THR A 119 -13.28 -3.46 13.35
CA THR A 119 -12.49 -4.08 14.43
C THR A 119 -11.57 -3.02 15.04
N PRO A 120 -11.49 -2.88 16.36
CA PRO A 120 -10.52 -2.00 16.99
C PRO A 120 -9.10 -2.37 16.52
N VAL A 121 -8.38 -1.40 15.98
CA VAL A 121 -6.97 -1.56 15.62
C VAL A 121 -6.20 -0.61 16.51
N ASN A 122 -5.36 -1.15 17.40
CA ASN A 122 -4.39 -0.33 18.09
C ASN A 122 -3.36 0.14 17.05
N ARG A 123 -3.41 1.43 16.70
CA ARG A 123 -2.51 2.03 15.70
C ARG A 123 -1.08 2.15 16.22
N ASP A 124 -0.92 2.12 17.54
CA ASP A 124 0.38 2.18 18.20
C ASP A 124 1.03 0.79 18.32
N TYR A 125 0.26 -0.27 18.03
CA TYR A 125 0.78 -1.63 17.97
C TYR A 125 1.25 -1.95 16.55
N SER A 126 2.50 -1.63 16.27
CA SER A 126 3.20 -2.22 15.13
C SER A 126 3.55 -3.67 15.50
N ALA A 127 2.91 -4.64 14.88
CA ALA A 127 3.32 -6.06 15.00
C ALA A 127 4.74 -6.31 14.45
N THR A 128 5.35 -5.30 13.82
CA THR A 128 6.78 -5.32 13.49
C THR A 128 7.56 -5.17 14.79
N VAL A 129 8.03 -6.30 15.34
CA VAL A 129 9.05 -6.33 16.38
C VAL A 129 10.19 -5.42 15.93
N GLY A 130 10.39 -4.31 16.64
CA GLY A 130 11.53 -3.44 16.41
C GLY A 130 12.79 -4.14 16.90
N LEU A 131 13.87 -4.08 16.11
CA LEU A 131 15.18 -4.55 16.57
C LEU A 131 15.66 -3.65 17.72
N THR A 132 16.18 -4.26 18.78
CA THR A 132 16.90 -3.57 19.83
C THR A 132 18.18 -2.94 19.28
N VAL A 133 18.74 -1.95 19.98
CA VAL A 133 20.03 -1.32 19.59
C VAL A 133 21.16 -2.35 19.47
N ALA A 134 21.13 -3.41 20.29
CA ALA A 134 22.10 -4.49 20.22
C ALA A 134 21.93 -5.34 18.95
N GLU A 135 20.69 -5.68 18.58
CA GLU A 135 20.36 -6.42 17.36
C GLU A 135 20.66 -5.61 16.10
N VAL A 136 20.36 -4.31 16.08
CA VAL A 136 20.74 -3.43 14.97
C VAL A 136 22.26 -3.41 14.79
N ARG A 137 23.03 -3.27 15.89
CA ARG A 137 24.49 -3.32 15.83
C ARG A 137 25.00 -4.69 15.37
N ALA A 138 24.38 -5.78 15.80
CA ALA A 138 24.72 -7.12 15.34
C ALA A 138 24.42 -7.30 13.84
N PHE A 139 23.29 -6.77 13.36
CA PHE A 139 22.89 -6.84 11.96
C PHE A 139 23.84 -6.05 11.05
N LEU A 140 24.26 -4.85 11.46
CA LEU A 140 25.27 -4.07 10.74
C LEU A 140 26.61 -4.79 10.65
N ARG A 141 27.09 -5.36 11.76
CA ARG A 141 28.33 -6.18 11.76
C ARG A 141 28.22 -7.41 10.84
N ALA A 142 27.06 -8.05 10.79
CA ALA A 142 26.83 -9.17 9.89
C ALA A 142 26.89 -8.75 8.42
N ALA A 143 26.39 -7.55 8.09
CA ALA A 143 26.49 -6.98 6.76
C ALA A 143 27.94 -6.61 6.38
N ASP A 144 28.73 -6.05 7.31
CA ASP A 144 30.16 -5.83 7.12
C ASP A 144 30.88 -7.14 6.79
N ALA A 145 30.68 -8.18 7.64
CA ALA A 145 31.30 -9.48 7.44
C ALA A 145 30.87 -10.17 6.13
N ALA A 146 29.66 -9.88 5.61
CA ALA A 146 29.20 -10.41 4.33
C ALA A 146 29.96 -9.80 3.13
N VAL A 147 30.39 -8.54 3.23
CA VAL A 147 31.27 -7.91 2.23
C VAL A 147 32.65 -8.53 2.26
N ASP A 148 33.21 -8.70 3.46
CA ASP A 148 34.58 -9.20 3.66
C ASP A 148 34.77 -10.66 3.22
N ARG A 149 33.68 -11.44 3.12
CA ARG A 149 33.70 -12.81 2.57
C ARG A 149 34.11 -12.87 1.11
N TRP A 150 34.02 -11.77 0.37
CA TRP A 150 34.28 -11.75 -1.07
C TRP A 150 35.49 -10.87 -1.40
N GLY A 151 36.43 -11.43 -2.17
CA GLY A 151 37.59 -10.69 -2.66
C GLY A 151 37.23 -9.53 -3.61
N TYR A 152 38.13 -8.55 -3.70
CA TYR A 152 37.99 -7.41 -4.59
C TYR A 152 37.75 -7.84 -6.05
N GLY A 153 36.84 -7.14 -6.74
CA GLY A 153 36.47 -7.45 -8.13
C GLY A 153 35.40 -8.54 -8.29
N SER A 154 35.07 -9.30 -7.23
CA SER A 154 34.00 -10.29 -7.27
C SER A 154 32.63 -9.62 -7.52
N PRO A 155 31.82 -10.13 -8.47
CA PRO A 155 30.44 -9.69 -8.63
C PRO A 155 29.61 -9.82 -7.34
N MET A 156 29.90 -10.83 -6.51
CA MET A 156 29.19 -11.05 -5.24
C MET A 156 29.55 -10.02 -4.18
N ARG A 157 30.77 -9.47 -4.23
CA ARG A 157 31.16 -8.36 -3.36
C ARG A 157 30.33 -7.11 -3.64
N ARG A 158 30.11 -6.78 -4.91
CA ARG A 158 29.28 -5.62 -5.30
C ARG A 158 27.84 -5.74 -4.78
N THR A 159 27.26 -6.94 -4.83
CA THR A 159 25.93 -7.19 -4.25
C THR A 159 25.96 -7.01 -2.73
N ALA A 160 26.94 -7.60 -2.05
CA ALA A 160 27.09 -7.47 -0.60
C ALA A 160 27.29 -6.00 -0.16
N GLU A 161 28.04 -5.20 -0.92
CA GLU A 161 28.22 -3.76 -0.67
C GLU A 161 26.91 -2.97 -0.81
N ARG A 162 26.07 -3.33 -1.80
CA ARG A 162 24.74 -2.73 -1.96
C ARG A 162 23.81 -3.10 -0.81
N ASP A 163 23.80 -4.38 -0.43
CA ASP A 163 22.98 -4.86 0.68
C ASP A 163 23.42 -4.21 1.99
N ARG A 164 24.72 -4.10 2.25
CA ARG A 164 25.28 -3.37 3.38
C ARG A 164 24.85 -1.92 3.41
N MET A 165 24.90 -1.22 2.26
CA MET A 165 24.42 0.16 2.16
C MET A 165 22.93 0.25 2.48
N LEU A 166 22.10 -0.62 1.90
CA LEU A 166 20.67 -0.67 2.16
C LEU A 166 20.37 -0.91 3.64
N VAL A 167 21.02 -1.90 4.27
CA VAL A 167 20.88 -2.20 5.70
C VAL A 167 21.28 -0.99 6.54
N THR A 168 22.40 -0.35 6.22
CA THR A 168 22.88 0.84 6.94
C THR A 168 21.87 1.98 6.84
N MET A 169 21.38 2.27 5.62
CA MET A 169 20.39 3.31 5.39
C MET A 169 19.07 3.03 6.13
N LEU A 170 18.55 1.81 6.07
CA LEU A 170 17.32 1.44 6.79
C LEU A 170 17.51 1.58 8.31
N ALA A 171 18.68 1.18 8.83
CA ALA A 171 18.97 1.19 10.27
C ALA A 171 19.25 2.58 10.85
N THR A 172 19.96 3.45 10.12
CA THR A 172 20.41 4.76 10.64
C THR A 172 19.49 5.91 10.23
N LEU A 173 18.83 5.78 9.07
CA LEU A 173 18.01 6.85 8.50
C LEU A 173 16.50 6.61 8.69
N GLY A 174 16.11 5.42 9.16
CA GLY A 174 14.71 5.06 9.38
C GLY A 174 13.88 5.05 8.09
N LEU A 175 14.52 4.84 6.94
CA LEU A 175 13.86 4.80 5.65
C LEU A 175 12.88 3.64 5.57
N ARG A 176 11.74 3.85 4.89
CA ARG A 176 10.94 2.70 4.43
C ARG A 176 11.65 2.00 3.28
N VAL A 177 11.47 0.69 3.14
CA VAL A 177 12.07 -0.10 2.04
C VAL A 177 11.80 0.53 0.67
N SER A 178 10.56 1.00 0.43
CA SER A 178 10.20 1.67 -0.82
C SER A 178 10.91 3.01 -1.05
N GLU A 179 11.29 3.71 0.02
CA GLU A 179 12.06 4.95 -0.04
C GLU A 179 13.54 4.63 -0.33
N ALA A 180 14.10 3.63 0.33
CA ALA A 180 15.46 3.14 0.09
C ALA A 180 15.67 2.67 -1.36
N THR A 181 14.71 1.93 -1.93
CA THR A 181 14.80 1.44 -3.31
C THR A 181 14.53 2.50 -4.37
N GLY A 182 13.90 3.62 -3.99
CA GLY A 182 13.54 4.72 -4.90
C GLY A 182 14.58 5.85 -4.95
N LEU A 183 15.60 5.81 -4.10
CA LEU A 183 16.67 6.81 -4.03
C LEU A 183 17.54 6.77 -5.29
N ASN A 184 17.71 7.92 -5.92
CA ASN A 184 18.70 8.14 -6.95
C ASN A 184 19.91 8.89 -6.37
N ILE A 185 21.09 8.71 -6.97
CA ILE A 185 22.33 9.44 -6.61
C ILE A 185 22.08 10.96 -6.72
N SER A 186 21.24 11.38 -7.67
CA SER A 186 20.82 12.77 -7.85
C SER A 186 19.99 13.33 -6.71
N ASP A 187 19.49 12.51 -5.79
CA ASP A 187 18.68 12.94 -4.65
C ASP A 187 19.53 13.22 -3.41
N LEU A 188 20.80 12.80 -3.41
CA LEU A 188 21.77 13.09 -2.37
C LEU A 188 22.20 14.58 -2.45
N ARG A 189 22.06 15.30 -1.35
CA ARG A 189 22.59 16.67 -1.18
C ARG A 189 23.41 16.72 0.10
N HIS A 190 24.50 17.50 0.06
CA HIS A 190 25.22 17.87 1.26
C HIS A 190 24.58 19.12 1.85
N ASN A 191 24.18 19.07 3.11
CA ASN A 191 23.73 20.24 3.85
C ASN A 191 24.52 20.34 5.16
N ALA A 192 25.34 21.38 5.29
CA ALA A 192 26.14 21.68 6.49
C ALA A 192 26.96 20.49 7.06
N GLY A 193 27.56 19.66 6.20
CA GLY A 193 28.35 18.48 6.63
C GLY A 193 27.52 17.20 6.85
N HIS A 194 26.21 17.24 6.59
CA HIS A 194 25.30 16.10 6.71
C HIS A 194 24.75 15.68 5.33
N LEU A 195 24.58 14.37 5.13
CA LEU A 195 23.87 13.82 3.98
C LEU A 195 22.36 13.98 4.21
N ALA A 196 21.72 14.84 3.41
CA ALA A 196 20.27 15.00 3.36
C ALA A 196 19.77 14.56 1.98
N TRP A 197 18.66 13.84 1.91
CA TRP A 197 18.01 13.51 0.65
C TRP A 197 16.61 14.13 0.60
N ARG A 198 16.22 14.59 -0.59
CA ARG A 198 14.83 15.01 -0.86
C ARG A 198 14.06 13.82 -1.39
N GLN A 199 12.84 13.60 -0.91
CA GLN A 199 11.89 12.83 -1.70
C GLN A 199 11.49 13.68 -2.91
N PRO A 200 11.46 13.13 -4.13
CA PRO A 200 10.64 13.68 -5.20
C PRO A 200 9.18 13.58 -4.74
N CYS A 201 8.63 14.68 -4.23
CA CYS A 201 7.19 14.79 -4.05
C CYS A 201 6.56 14.73 -5.45
N PRO A 202 5.59 13.83 -5.72
CA PRO A 202 4.74 13.98 -6.88
C PRO A 202 4.05 15.35 -6.73
N VAL A 203 4.43 16.29 -7.59
CA VAL A 203 3.98 17.68 -7.61
C VAL A 203 2.48 17.77 -7.30
N THR A 204 2.15 18.32 -6.13
CA THR A 204 0.83 18.88 -5.85
C THR A 204 1.00 20.40 -5.99
N PRO A 205 0.22 21.10 -6.83
CA PRO A 205 0.28 22.55 -6.87
C PRO A 205 -0.19 23.09 -5.51
N GLY A 206 0.72 23.70 -4.74
CA GLY A 206 0.35 24.51 -3.57
C GLY A 206 0.42 23.85 -2.18
N GLY A 207 1.35 22.91 -1.93
CA GLY A 207 1.61 22.40 -0.57
C GLY A 207 2.94 22.93 0.00
N ALA A 208 2.92 23.46 1.22
CA ALA A 208 4.10 23.97 1.92
C ALA A 208 5.23 22.92 2.04
N ARG A 209 6.46 23.43 1.97
CA ARG A 209 7.73 22.70 1.84
C ARG A 209 8.13 22.11 3.18
N ASP A 210 8.28 20.79 3.28
CA ASP A 210 8.77 20.13 4.49
C ASP A 210 10.20 19.62 4.24
N ASP A 211 11.17 20.41 4.68
CA ASP A 211 12.58 20.01 4.76
C ASP A 211 12.79 19.27 6.08
N ARG A 212 13.00 17.95 6.06
CA ARG A 212 13.36 17.20 7.26
C ARG A 212 14.77 17.58 7.74
N PRO A 213 15.01 17.62 9.07
CA PRO A 213 16.28 18.07 9.62
C PRO A 213 17.44 17.11 9.27
N PRO A 214 18.68 17.63 9.18
CA PRO A 214 19.88 16.84 8.89
C PRO A 214 20.27 15.89 10.05
N VAL A 215 20.95 14.79 9.71
CA VAL A 215 21.43 13.76 10.65
C VAL A 215 22.91 13.95 10.95
N SER A 216 23.28 14.05 12.24
CA SER A 216 24.67 14.17 12.71
C SER A 216 25.54 12.98 12.27
N PRO A 217 26.81 13.19 11.84
CA PRO A 217 27.73 12.08 11.62
C PRO A 217 28.02 11.44 12.98
N GLY A 218 27.73 10.15 13.10
CA GLY A 218 28.09 9.37 14.28
C GLY A 218 29.61 9.37 14.46
N SER A 219 30.05 9.74 15.66
CA SER A 219 31.36 9.44 16.24
C SER A 219 31.48 7.97 16.59
#